data_AF-A0A5P2ATB7-F1
#
_entry.id   AF-A0A5P2ATB7-F1
#
_cell.length_a   1.000
_cell.length_b   1.000
_cell.length_c   1.000
_cell.angle_alpha   90.00
_cell.angle_beta   90.00
_cell.angle_gamma   90.00
#
_symmetry.space_group_name_H-M   'P 1'
#
loop_
_entity.id
_entity.type
_entity.pdbx_description
1 polymer ?
#
loop_
_entity_poly.entity_id
_entity_poly.type
_entity_poly.pdbx_seq_one_letter_code
_entity_poly.pdbx_strand_id
1 'polypeptide(L)' 'MEAAIRALAEEFGSRSEAVRYALLRTYKERLIEQAKADAARVAADPDDQAEMLAIQRFMGVAE' A
#
# COMPACT_ATOMS: atom_id res chain seq x y z
N MET A 1 14.30 6.03 -18.43
CA MET A 1 12.84 5.86 -18.52
C MET A 1 12.46 4.97 -19.71
N GLU A 2 12.86 5.30 -20.94
CA GLU A 2 12.57 4.49 -22.15
C GLU A 2 12.96 3.00 -22.03
N ALA A 3 14.15 2.71 -21.50
CA ALA A 3 14.62 1.33 -21.32
C ALA A 3 13.75 0.53 -20.32
N ALA A 4 13.31 1.17 -19.23
CA ALA A 4 12.44 0.55 -18.24
C ALA A 4 11.04 0.29 -18.81
N ILE A 5 10.49 1.22 -19.59
CA ILE A 5 9.21 1.05 -20.27
C ILE A 5 9.30 -0.07 -21.31
N ARG A 6 10.41 -0.18 -22.05
CA ARG A 6 10.63 -1.30 -22.98
C ARG A 6 10.67 -2.65 -22.26
N ALA A 7 11.45 -2.76 -21.19
CA ALA A 7 11.52 -4.00 -20.41
C ALA A 7 10.14 -4.42 -19.87
N LEU A 8 9.38 -3.46 -19.34
CA LEU A 8 8.01 -3.73 -18.90
C LEU A 8 7.07 -4.05 -20.08
N ALA A 9 7.24 -3.42 -21.24
CA ALA A 9 6.42 -3.73 -22.42
C ALA A 9 6.72 -5.12 -22.98
N GLU A 10 7.97 -5.60 -22.87
CA GLU A 10 8.35 -6.98 -23.21
C GLU A 10 7.63 -8.00 -22.31
N GLU A 11 7.36 -7.65 -21.05
CA GLU A 11 6.65 -8.50 -20.09
C GLU A 11 5.12 -8.37 -20.19
N PHE A 12 4.60 -7.14 -20.32
CA PHE A 12 3.17 -6.83 -20.23
C PHE A 12 2.49 -6.61 -21.60
N GLY A 13 3.21 -6.77 -22.71
CA GLY A 13 2.68 -6.79 -24.08
C GLY A 13 2.79 -5.47 -24.83
N SER A 14 2.35 -4.36 -24.24
CA SER A 14 2.38 -3.04 -24.87
C SER A 14 2.93 -1.93 -23.97
N ARG A 15 3.36 -0.82 -24.58
CA ARG A 15 3.80 0.38 -23.85
C ARG A 15 2.70 0.89 -22.90
N SER A 16 1.44 0.87 -23.35
CA SER A 16 0.30 1.32 -22.54
C SER A 16 0.08 0.42 -21.34
N GLU A 17 0.19 -0.90 -21.51
CA GLU A 17 0.07 -1.87 -20.41
C GLU A 17 1.25 -1.77 -19.43
N ALA A 18 2.47 -1.57 -19.93
CA ALA A 18 3.65 -1.32 -19.12
C ALA A 18 3.51 -0.07 -18.24
N VAL A 19 3.01 1.04 -18.80
CA VAL A 19 2.76 2.28 -18.05
C VAL A 19 1.62 2.08 -17.06
N ARG A 20 0.53 1.42 -17.44
CA ARG A 20 -0.58 1.09 -16.54
C ARG A 20 -0.09 0.26 -15.35
N TYR A 21 0.71 -0.77 -15.61
CA TYR A 21 1.32 -1.59 -14.58
C TYR A 21 2.17 -0.75 -13.63
N ALA A 22 3.10 0.05 -14.17
CA ALA A 22 4.00 0.87 -13.35
C ALA A 22 3.23 1.86 -12.45
N LEU A 23 2.18 2.49 -12.98
CA LEU A 23 1.31 3.39 -12.20
C LEU A 23 0.59 2.67 -11.06
N LEU A 24 -0.07 1.54 -11.36
CA LEU A 24 -0.81 0.78 -10.35
C LEU A 24 0.13 0.20 -9.29
N ARG A 25 1.31 -0.27 -9.71
CA ARG A 25 2.35 -0.78 -8.81
C ARG A 25 2.84 0.32 -7.86
N THR A 26 3.16 1.49 -8.41
CA THR A 26 3.62 2.65 -7.62
C THR A 26 2.56 3.11 -6.62
N TYR A 27 1.29 3.16 -7.05
CA TYR A 27 0.19 3.52 -6.16
C TYR A 27 0.04 2.51 -5.01
N LYS A 28 0.12 1.22 -5.30
CA LYS A 28 0.11 0.16 -4.28
C LYS A 28 1.26 0.32 -3.28
N GLU A 29 2.46 0.63 -3.76
CA GLU A 29 3.63 0.85 -2.89
C GLU A 29 3.42 2.03 -1.95
N ARG A 30 2.88 3.14 -2.46
CA ARG A 30 2.52 4.31 -1.63
C ARG A 30 1.49 3.98 -0.55
N LEU A 31 0.47 3.19 -0.87
CA LEU A 31 -0.51 2.74 0.13
C LEU A 31 0.14 1.90 1.23
N ILE A 32 1.08 1.03 0.87
CA ILE A 32 1.82 0.20 1.83
C ILE A 32 2.73 1.07 2.71
N GLU A 33 3.41 2.06 2.13
CA GLU A 33 4.24 3.01 2.88
C GLU A 33 3.40 3.81 3.89
N GLN A 34 2.23 4.30 3.46
CA GLN A 34 1.30 5.00 4.33
C GLN A 34 0.82 4.08 5.47
N ALA A 35 0.38 2.86 5.16
CA ALA A 35 -0.07 1.91 6.17
C ALA A 35 1.03 1.60 7.21
N LYS A 36 2.30 1.53 6.80
CA LYS A 36 3.44 1.36 7.72
C LYS A 36 3.62 2.58 8.62
N ALA A 37 3.53 3.78 8.06
CA ALA A 37 3.63 5.02 8.83
C ALA A 37 2.48 5.14 9.83
N ASP A 38 1.26 4.80 9.43
CA ASP A 38 0.08 4.79 10.30
C ASP A 38 0.23 3.76 11.42
N ALA A 39 0.70 2.54 11.10
CA ALA A 39 0.97 1.53 12.11
C ALA A 39 2.04 1.99 13.11
N ALA A 40 3.09 2.68 12.65
CA ALA A 40 4.12 3.24 13.52
C ALA A 40 3.57 4.37 14.41
N ARG A 41 2.68 5.22 13.89
CA ARG A 41 1.98 6.25 14.67
C ARG A 41 1.16 5.61 15.79
N VAL A 42 0.32 4.63 15.47
CA VAL A 42 -0.49 3.96 16.48
C VAL A 42 0.40 3.24 17.49
N ALA A 43 1.48 2.57 17.06
CA ALA A 43 2.40 1.91 17.97
C ALA A 43 3.09 2.88 18.96
N ALA A 44 3.20 4.16 18.61
CA ALA A 44 3.84 5.18 19.45
C ALA A 44 2.86 5.90 20.40
N ASP A 45 1.54 5.75 20.21
CA ASP A 45 0.51 6.45 20.97
C ASP A 45 -0.44 5.44 21.67
N PRO A 46 -0.38 5.30 23.00
CA PRO A 46 -1.25 4.40 23.76
C PRO A 46 -2.76 4.66 23.60
N ASP A 47 -3.15 5.92 23.38
CA ASP A 47 -4.56 6.27 23.20
C ASP A 47 -5.05 5.79 21.83
N ASP A 48 -4.27 6.00 20.77
CA ASP A 48 -4.53 5.46 19.43
C ASP A 48 -4.63 3.91 19.46
N GLN A 49 -3.79 3.23 20.27
CA GLN A 49 -3.86 1.77 20.42
C GLN A 49 -5.16 1.32 21.07
N ALA A 50 -5.60 2.02 22.13
CA ALA A 50 -6.82 1.71 22.84
C ALA A 50 -8.04 1.91 21.93
N GLU A 51 -8.08 2.99 21.15
CA GLU A 51 -9.12 3.25 20.15
C GLU A 51 -9.15 2.15 19.08
N MET A 52 -7.99 1.78 18.53
CA MET A 52 -7.92 0.78 17.49
C MET A 52 -8.34 -0.61 17.99
N LEU A 53 -8.00 -0.98 19.23
CA LEU A 53 -8.47 -2.21 19.87
C LEU A 53 -9.98 -2.19 20.09
N ALA A 54 -10.55 -1.05 20.51
CA ALA A 54 -12.00 -0.92 20.68
C ALA A 54 -12.74 -1.09 19.35
N ILE A 55 -12.22 -0.50 18.27
CA ILE A 55 -12.74 -0.69 16.90
C ILE A 55 -12.64 -2.16 16.48
N GLN A 56 -11.50 -2.81 16.71
CA GLN A 56 -11.30 -4.23 16.35
C GLN A 56 -12.26 -5.15 17.10
N ARG A 57 -12.51 -4.90 18.38
CA ARG A 57 -13.52 -5.63 19.18
C ARG A 57 -14.93 -5.41 18.65
N PHE A 58 -15.29 -4.16 18.32
CA PHE A 58 -16.59 -3.85 17.72
C PHE A 58 -16.79 -4.57 16.38
N MET A 59 -15.74 -4.65 15.55
CA MET A 59 -15.78 -5.39 14.28
C MET A 59 -15.69 -6.92 14.44
N GLY A 60 -15.48 -7.44 15.65
CA GLY A 60 -15.31 -8.87 15.91
C GLY A 60 -14.00 -9.46 15.38
N VAL A 61 -12.97 -8.62 15.22
CA VAL A 61 -11.64 -9.02 14.70
C VAL A 61 -10.67 -9.34 15.83
N ALA A 62 -10.91 -8.83 17.04
CA ALA A 62 -10.14 -9.11 18.25
C ALA A 62 -11.10 -9.41 19.42
N GLU A 63 -10.70 -10.32 20.31
CA GLU A 63 -11.41 -10.68 21.55
C GLU A 63 -10.97 -9.79 22.74
#